data_AF-A0A970LYV2-F1
#
_entry.id   AF-A0A970LYV2-F1
#
_cell.length_a   1.000
_cell.length_b   1.000
_cell.length_c   1.000
_cell.angle_alpha   90.00
_cell.angle_beta   90.00
_cell.angle_gamma   90.00
#
_symmetry.space_group_name_H-M   'P 1'
#
loop_
_entity.id
_entity.type
_entity.pdbx_description
1 polymer ?
#
loop_
_entity_poly.entity_id
_entity_poly.type
_entity_poly.pdbx_seq_one_letter_code
_entity_poly.pdbx_strand_id
1 'polypeptide(L)'
;QFMPSNIPKFGVDYDGNGHIDLRNSAVDAIGSIANYLAQHGWQRNQPIAFAARYTGNNPDSVIAKDLTLPTPYGVLKSQGIAPLNPIVQIDDLDLVNVIQLQESYGPIYYITYPNFQVITTYNRSRMYATALWLLGTEIASR
;
A
#
# COMPACT_ATOMS: atom_id res chain seq x y z
N GLN A 1 -8.49 4.14 -12.62
CA GLN A 1 -8.56 4.25 -14.09
C GLN A 1 -7.25 4.81 -14.63
N PHE A 2 -6.73 4.31 -15.76
CA PHE A 2 -5.57 4.91 -16.40
C PHE A 2 -5.92 6.23 -17.10
N MET A 3 -5.07 7.23 -16.93
CA MET A 3 -5.06 8.39 -17.81
C MET A 3 -4.56 7.97 -19.21
N PRO A 4 -4.99 8.63 -20.31
CA PRO A 4 -4.54 8.28 -21.66
C PRO A 4 -3.01 8.23 -21.82
N SER A 5 -2.30 9.10 -21.11
CA SER A 5 -0.83 9.13 -21.09
C SER A 5 -0.16 7.93 -20.40
N ASN A 6 -0.90 7.17 -19.59
CA ASN A 6 -0.41 5.95 -18.94
C ASN A 6 -0.57 4.72 -19.83
N ILE A 7 -1.53 4.71 -20.76
CA ILE A 7 -1.78 3.57 -21.66
C ILE A 7 -0.53 3.17 -22.45
N PRO A 8 0.18 4.07 -23.17
CA PRO A 8 1.37 3.68 -23.92
C PRO A 8 2.57 3.30 -23.04
N LYS A 9 2.56 3.64 -21.74
CA LYS A 9 3.67 3.36 -20.81
C LYS A 9 3.50 2.04 -20.09
N PHE A 10 2.27 1.71 -19.72
CA PHE A 10 1.96 0.62 -18.79
C PHE A 10 0.91 -0.35 -19.31
N GLY A 11 0.19 0.02 -20.39
CA GLY A 11 -0.75 -0.88 -21.05
C GLY A 11 -0.04 -2.12 -21.59
N VAL A 12 -0.67 -3.28 -21.43
CA VAL A 12 -0.18 -4.57 -21.92
C VAL A 12 -1.33 -5.29 -22.63
N ASP A 13 -1.06 -5.74 -23.85
CA ASP A 13 -1.87 -6.74 -24.55
C ASP A 13 -1.53 -8.08 -23.89
N TYR A 14 -2.38 -8.49 -22.95
CA TYR A 14 -2.09 -9.62 -22.07
C TYR A 14 -2.73 -10.91 -22.56
N ASP A 15 -3.76 -10.80 -23.41
CA ASP A 15 -4.35 -11.95 -24.11
C ASP A 15 -3.69 -12.26 -25.46
N GLY A 16 -2.85 -11.37 -25.99
CA GLY A 16 -2.02 -11.57 -27.17
C GLY A 16 -2.75 -11.37 -28.51
N ASN A 17 -3.87 -10.64 -28.51
CA ASN A 17 -4.70 -10.44 -29.70
C ASN A 17 -4.21 -9.30 -30.64
N GLY A 18 -3.16 -8.57 -30.25
CA GLY A 18 -2.59 -7.45 -30.98
C GLY A 18 -3.11 -6.07 -30.57
N HIS A 19 -4.01 -5.99 -29.59
CA HIS A 19 -4.63 -4.76 -29.12
C HIS A 19 -4.57 -4.65 -27.59
N ILE A 20 -4.42 -3.43 -27.08
CA ILE A 20 -4.56 -3.13 -25.64
C ILE A 20 -5.96 -2.57 -25.41
N ASP A 21 -6.90 -3.40 -24.94
CA ASP A 21 -8.27 -2.98 -24.63
C ASP A 21 -8.56 -2.96 -23.13
N LEU A 22 -8.22 -1.84 -22.48
CA LEU A 22 -8.50 -1.64 -21.05
C LEU A 22 -9.97 -1.45 -20.70
N ARG A 23 -10.88 -1.35 -21.69
CA ARG A 23 -12.31 -1.11 -21.46
C ARG A 23 -13.12 -2.40 -21.50
N ASN A 24 -12.86 -3.25 -22.50
CA ASN A 24 -13.64 -4.46 -22.71
C ASN A 24 -12.86 -5.75 -22.41
N SER A 25 -11.52 -5.71 -22.32
CA SER A 25 -10.71 -6.86 -21.91
C SER A 25 -10.31 -6.73 -20.44
N ALA A 26 -10.94 -7.56 -19.59
CA ALA A 26 -10.52 -7.71 -18.20
C ALA A 26 -9.08 -8.24 -18.10
N VAL A 27 -8.67 -9.06 -19.07
CA VAL A 27 -7.33 -9.68 -19.12
C VAL A 27 -6.27 -8.60 -19.33
N ASP A 28 -6.47 -7.70 -20.29
CA ASP A 28 -5.57 -6.55 -20.52
C ASP A 28 -5.58 -5.58 -19.35
N ALA A 29 -6.75 -5.31 -18.76
CA ALA A 29 -6.86 -4.44 -17.60
C ALA A 29 -6.05 -4.96 -16.41
N ILE A 30 -6.15 -6.27 -16.12
CA ILE A 30 -5.39 -6.94 -15.04
C ILE A 30 -3.90 -6.95 -15.35
N GLY A 31 -3.50 -7.33 -16.57
CA GLY A 31 -2.10 -7.32 -16.99
C GLY A 31 -1.47 -5.93 -16.91
N SER A 32 -2.23 -4.91 -17.33
CA SER A 32 -1.78 -3.51 -17.33
C SER A 32 -1.63 -2.94 -15.93
N ILE A 33 -2.55 -3.20 -15.00
CA ILE A 33 -2.38 -2.74 -13.61
C ILE A 33 -1.24 -3.47 -12.91
N ALA A 34 -1.04 -4.77 -13.19
CA ALA A 34 0.10 -5.51 -12.67
C ALA A 34 1.44 -4.95 -13.19
N ASN A 35 1.52 -4.63 -14.48
CA ASN A 35 2.69 -3.98 -15.08
C ASN A 35 2.94 -2.59 -14.47
N TYR A 36 1.87 -1.79 -14.28
CA TYR A 36 1.96 -0.50 -13.61
C TYR A 36 2.57 -0.65 -12.21
N LEU A 37 2.04 -1.53 -11.36
CA LEU A 37 2.55 -1.73 -10.00
C LEU A 37 4.01 -2.21 -10.02
N ALA A 38 4.34 -3.16 -10.89
CA ALA A 38 5.70 -3.68 -11.04
C ALA A 38 6.70 -2.58 -11.43
N GLN A 39 6.37 -1.73 -12.41
CA GLN A 39 7.22 -0.61 -12.83
C GLN A 39 7.36 0.48 -11.76
N HIS A 40 6.43 0.56 -10.82
CA HIS A 40 6.48 1.51 -9.70
C HIS A 40 7.11 0.91 -8.43
N GLY A 41 7.75 -0.27 -8.53
CA GLY A 41 8.56 -0.83 -7.45
C GLY A 41 7.83 -1.82 -6.53
N TRP A 42 6.72 -2.40 -6.99
CA TRP A 42 6.03 -3.46 -6.24
C TRP A 42 6.97 -4.63 -5.91
N GLN A 43 7.03 -4.99 -4.64
CA GLN A 43 7.82 -6.09 -4.10
C GLN A 43 6.93 -7.31 -3.90
N ARG A 44 7.14 -8.36 -4.70
CA ARG A 44 6.37 -9.61 -4.59
C ARG A 44 6.56 -10.21 -3.20
N ASN A 45 5.49 -10.78 -2.66
CA ASN A 45 5.44 -11.46 -1.36
C ASN A 45 5.75 -10.58 -0.13
N GLN A 46 6.02 -9.28 -0.30
CA GLN A 46 6.12 -8.36 0.81
C GLN A 46 4.71 -7.96 1.28
N PRO A 47 4.48 -7.86 2.61
CA PRO A 47 3.24 -7.31 3.14
C PRO A 47 2.94 -5.91 2.57
N ILE A 48 1.67 -5.51 2.61
CA ILE A 48 1.26 -4.15 2.24
C ILE A 48 1.20 -3.28 3.50
N ALA A 49 0.43 -3.72 4.50
CA ALA A 49 0.27 -3.02 5.75
C ALA A 49 -0.26 -3.96 6.85
N PHE A 50 -0.19 -3.48 8.09
CA PHE A 50 -0.80 -4.08 9.27
C PHE A 50 -1.48 -3.00 10.10
N ALA A 51 -2.64 -3.31 10.69
CA ALA A 51 -3.24 -2.46 11.71
C ALA A 51 -2.31 -2.36 12.92
N ALA A 52 -2.19 -1.17 13.48
CA ALA A 52 -1.25 -0.86 14.54
C ALA A 52 -1.91 -0.09 15.68
N ARG A 53 -1.27 -0.16 16.84
CA ARG A 53 -1.52 0.68 18.00
C ARG A 53 -0.32 1.58 18.25
N TYR A 54 -0.59 2.75 18.83
CA TYR A 54 0.42 3.69 19.29
C TYR A 54 0.20 3.98 20.78
N THR A 55 1.25 3.79 21.59
CA THR A 55 1.19 4.03 23.04
C THR A 55 1.91 5.32 23.48
N GLY A 56 2.47 6.08 22.53
CA GLY A 56 3.08 7.38 22.82
C GLY A 56 2.05 8.51 22.84
N ASN A 57 2.54 9.73 23.07
CA ASN A 57 1.71 10.94 23.21
C ASN A 57 1.96 11.99 22.12
N ASN A 58 2.83 11.70 21.13
CA ASN A 58 3.18 12.62 20.06
C ASN A 58 3.06 11.94 18.68
N PRO A 59 1.85 11.78 18.12
CA PRO A 59 1.63 11.08 16.85
C PRO A 59 2.45 11.66 15.68
N ASP A 60 2.69 12.97 15.64
CA ASP A 60 3.47 13.62 14.58
C ASP A 60 4.93 13.17 14.53
N SER A 61 5.45 12.56 15.61
CA SER A 61 6.80 12.00 15.65
C SER A 61 6.94 10.65 14.95
N VAL A 62 5.84 9.90 14.82
CA VAL A 62 5.82 8.55 14.23
C VAL A 62 5.18 8.53 12.84
N ILE A 63 4.22 9.43 12.59
CA ILE A 63 3.51 9.49 11.31
C ILE A 63 4.48 9.94 10.22
N ALA A 64 4.63 9.12 9.20
CA ALA A 64 5.45 9.44 8.03
C ALA A 64 4.92 10.72 7.36
N LYS A 65 5.82 11.66 7.09
CA LYS A 65 5.52 12.86 6.27
C LYS A 65 5.64 12.55 4.79
N ASP A 66 6.63 11.75 4.44
CA ASP A 66 6.89 11.24 3.10
C ASP A 66 6.98 9.71 3.15
N LEU A 67 6.11 9.03 2.39
CA LEU A 67 6.08 7.56 2.36
C LEU A 67 7.28 6.96 1.60
N THR A 68 8.03 7.77 0.85
CA THR A 68 9.24 7.33 0.14
C THR A 68 10.47 7.23 1.05
N LEU A 69 10.36 7.67 2.31
CA LEU A 69 11.42 7.65 3.31
C LEU A 69 11.04 6.74 4.50
N PRO A 70 10.95 5.41 4.29
CA PRO A 70 10.63 4.48 5.36
C PRO A 70 11.71 4.45 6.44
N THR A 71 11.29 4.14 7.65
CA THR A 71 12.16 4.05 8.84
C THR A 71 12.24 2.59 9.29
N PRO A 72 13.40 2.12 9.79
CA PRO A 72 13.48 0.79 10.40
C PRO A 72 12.45 0.63 11.51
N TYR A 73 11.71 -0.48 11.50
CA TYR A 73 10.63 -0.73 12.45
C TYR A 73 11.10 -0.66 13.91
N GLY A 74 12.32 -1.10 14.23
CA GLY A 74 12.87 -1.03 15.59
C GLY A 74 12.86 0.38 16.20
N VAL A 75 13.06 1.41 15.38
CA VAL A 75 12.96 2.81 15.81
C VAL A 75 11.52 3.15 16.20
N LEU A 76 10.56 2.85 15.33
CA LEU A 76 9.13 3.11 15.58
C LEU A 76 8.59 2.28 16.76
N LYS A 77 9.06 1.04 16.89
CA LYS A 77 8.77 0.13 18.00
C LYS A 77 9.22 0.73 19.33
N SER A 78 10.43 1.27 19.40
CA SER A 78 10.93 1.98 20.59
C SER A 78 10.13 3.25 20.92
N GLN A 79 9.45 3.84 19.94
CA GLN A 79 8.56 4.99 20.12
C GLN A 79 7.12 4.59 20.49
N GLY A 80 6.83 3.28 20.62
CA GLY A 80 5.54 2.76 21.08
C GLY A 80 4.58 2.35 19.98
N ILE A 81 5.06 2.17 18.74
CA ILE A 81 4.27 1.56 17.66
C ILE A 81 4.35 0.03 17.74
N ALA A 82 3.21 -0.64 17.65
CA ALA A 82 3.17 -2.10 17.59
C ALA A 82 1.99 -2.58 16.74
N PRO A 83 2.09 -3.75 16.08
CA PRO A 83 0.94 -4.39 15.45
C PRO A 83 -0.21 -4.58 16.45
N LEU A 84 -1.44 -4.42 15.96
CA LEU A 84 -2.64 -4.68 16.76
C LEU A 84 -2.84 -6.17 17.00
N ASN A 85 -2.55 -7.01 15.99
CA ASN A 85 -2.55 -8.46 16.12
C ASN A 85 -1.18 -8.92 16.64
N PRO A 86 -1.09 -9.54 17.84
CA PRO A 86 0.18 -9.94 18.45
C PRO A 86 0.90 -11.08 17.71
N ILE A 87 0.22 -11.79 16.80
CA ILE A 87 0.84 -12.84 15.98
C ILE A 87 1.72 -12.23 14.89
N VAL A 88 1.44 -11.00 14.45
CA VAL A 88 2.24 -10.31 13.44
C VAL A 88 3.61 -9.98 14.03
N GLN A 89 4.64 -10.59 13.47
CA GLN A 89 6.04 -10.30 13.77
C GLN A 89 6.61 -9.45 12.64
N ILE A 90 7.25 -8.34 12.99
CA ILE A 90 7.94 -7.44 12.06
C ILE A 90 9.39 -7.39 12.51
N ASP A 91 10.32 -7.61 11.60
CA ASP A 91 11.75 -7.53 11.90
C ASP A 91 12.13 -6.08 12.24
N ASP A 92 13.00 -5.86 13.23
CA ASP A 92 13.38 -4.52 13.65
C ASP A 92 14.13 -3.74 12.52
N LEU A 93 14.67 -4.44 11.53
CA LEU A 93 15.32 -3.87 10.34
C LEU A 93 14.37 -3.62 9.17
N ASP A 94 13.12 -4.10 9.22
CA ASP A 94 12.15 -3.86 8.16
C ASP A 94 11.90 -2.36 7.98
N LEU A 95 12.01 -1.89 6.74
CA LEU A 95 11.74 -0.51 6.38
C LEU A 95 10.24 -0.30 6.22
N VAL A 96 9.64 0.43 7.17
CA VAL A 96 8.20 0.68 7.22
C VAL A 96 7.90 2.16 7.45
N ASN A 97 6.65 2.54 7.20
CA ASN A 97 6.09 3.83 7.57
C ASN A 97 4.94 3.63 8.56
N VAL A 98 4.59 4.68 9.30
CA VAL A 98 3.32 4.74 10.02
C VAL A 98 2.42 5.77 9.35
N ILE A 99 1.16 5.39 9.15
CA ILE A 99 0.11 6.33 8.78
C ILE A 99 -0.96 6.36 9.86
N GLN A 100 -1.68 7.47 9.91
CA GLN A 100 -2.87 7.64 10.72
C GLN A 100 -4.05 7.99 9.81
N LEU A 101 -5.18 7.35 10.03
CA LEU A 101 -6.48 7.77 9.50
C LEU A 101 -7.37 8.20 10.66
N GLN A 102 -8.30 9.11 10.39
CA GLN A 102 -9.27 9.57 11.38
C GLN A 102 -10.59 8.84 11.19
N GLU A 103 -11.09 8.23 12.26
CA GLU A 103 -12.41 7.61 12.34
C GLU A 103 -13.27 8.29 13.40
N SER A 104 -14.57 8.00 13.41
CA SER A 104 -15.54 8.60 14.34
C SER A 104 -15.25 8.31 15.82
N TYR A 105 -14.56 7.19 16.11
CA TYR A 105 -14.17 6.76 17.45
C TYR A 105 -12.71 7.06 17.79
N GLY A 106 -12.00 7.80 16.93
CA GLY A 106 -10.62 8.20 17.14
C GLY A 106 -9.67 7.76 16.02
N PRO A 107 -8.37 8.04 16.18
CA PRO A 107 -7.39 7.72 15.16
C PRO A 107 -7.11 6.21 15.08
N ILE A 108 -6.92 5.71 13.86
CA ILE A 108 -6.40 4.37 13.60
C ILE A 108 -5.02 4.50 12.97
N TYR A 109 -4.08 3.69 13.46
CA TYR A 109 -2.72 3.63 12.96
C TYR A 109 -2.50 2.38 12.12
N TYR A 110 -1.67 2.50 11.10
CA TYR A 110 -1.20 1.37 10.31
C TYR A 110 0.31 1.43 10.16
N ILE A 111 0.96 0.28 10.28
CA ILE A 111 2.34 0.08 9.83
C ILE A 111 2.25 -0.32 8.36
N THR A 112 2.90 0.43 7.47
CA THR A 112 2.81 0.23 6.02
C THR A 112 4.17 -0.05 5.42
N TYR A 113 4.26 -1.07 4.57
CA TYR A 113 5.44 -1.43 3.81
C TYR A 113 5.53 -0.65 2.49
N PRO A 114 6.68 -0.71 1.77
CA PRO A 114 6.84 -0.04 0.47
C PRO A 114 5.71 -0.30 -0.53
N ASN A 115 5.14 -1.51 -0.57
CA ASN A 115 3.99 -1.83 -1.43
C ASN A 115 2.77 -0.90 -1.21
N PHE A 116 2.54 -0.43 0.01
CA PHE A 116 1.48 0.55 0.27
C PHE A 116 1.76 1.89 -0.44
N GLN A 117 3.02 2.34 -0.42
CA GLN A 117 3.44 3.55 -1.13
C GLN A 117 3.25 3.38 -2.65
N VAL A 118 3.52 2.19 -3.20
CA VAL A 118 3.26 1.90 -4.62
C VAL A 118 1.78 2.10 -4.98
N ILE A 119 0.84 1.69 -4.12
CA ILE A 119 -0.60 1.95 -4.35
C ILE A 119 -0.87 3.46 -4.43
N THR A 120 -0.18 4.27 -3.63
CA THR A 120 -0.36 5.74 -3.66
C THR A 120 0.18 6.41 -4.91
N THR A 121 0.99 5.72 -5.74
CA THR A 121 1.41 6.29 -7.03
C THR A 121 0.25 6.34 -8.01
N TYR A 122 -0.73 5.43 -7.86
CA TYR A 122 -1.94 5.41 -8.66
C TYR A 122 -2.88 6.56 -8.30
N ASN A 123 -3.02 6.83 -7.00
CA ASN A 123 -3.75 7.96 -6.45
C ASN A 123 -3.11 8.38 -5.13
N ARG A 124 -2.63 9.63 -5.05
CA ARG A 124 -1.85 10.18 -3.93
C ARG A 124 -2.71 10.44 -2.68
N SER A 125 -3.30 9.39 -2.13
CA SER A 125 -4.15 9.42 -0.95
C SER A 125 -3.93 8.17 -0.08
N ARG A 126 -3.63 8.40 1.20
CA ARG A 126 -3.47 7.33 2.20
C ARG A 126 -4.79 6.60 2.45
N MET A 127 -5.90 7.33 2.46
CA MET A 127 -7.24 6.76 2.61
C MET A 127 -7.59 5.85 1.42
N TYR A 128 -7.29 6.30 0.20
CA TYR A 128 -7.48 5.48 -1.01
C TYR A 128 -6.68 4.18 -0.95
N ALA A 129 -5.38 4.26 -0.64
CA ALA A 129 -4.52 3.08 -0.57
C ALA A 129 -4.95 2.11 0.53
N THR A 130 -5.39 2.63 1.68
CA THR A 130 -5.91 1.81 2.78
C THR A 130 -7.21 1.12 2.38
N ALA A 131 -8.16 1.84 1.78
CA ALA A 131 -9.42 1.26 1.32
C ALA A 131 -9.20 0.16 0.27
N LEU A 132 -8.29 0.39 -0.69
CA LEU A 132 -7.96 -0.61 -1.72
C LEU A 132 -7.34 -1.86 -1.11
N TRP A 133 -6.39 -1.69 -0.18
CA TRP A 133 -5.76 -2.81 0.51
C TRP A 133 -6.77 -3.62 1.34
N LEU A 134 -7.60 -2.95 2.14
CA LEU A 134 -8.61 -3.62 2.97
C LEU A 134 -9.64 -4.36 2.11
N LEU A 135 -10.14 -3.73 1.03
CA LEU A 135 -11.06 -4.38 0.10
C LEU A 135 -10.44 -5.59 -0.57
N GLY A 136 -9.20 -5.50 -1.06
CA GLY A 136 -8.50 -6.62 -1.67
C GLY A 136 -8.27 -7.78 -0.70
N THR A 137 -7.94 -7.47 0.56
CA THR A 137 -7.79 -8.47 1.63
C THR A 137 -9.12 -9.19 1.90
N GLU A 138 -10.21 -8.44 2.03
CA GLU A 138 -11.56 -8.97 2.25
C GLU A 138 -12.03 -9.87 1.09
N ILE A 139 -11.78 -9.48 -0.16
CA ILE A 139 -12.12 -10.30 -1.34
C ILE A 139 -11.31 -11.61 -1.33
N ALA A 140 -10.02 -11.56 -0.99
CA ALA A 140 -9.15 -12.74 -0.97
C ALA A 140 -9.45 -13.71 0.18
N SER A 141 -10.12 -13.25 1.25
CA SER A 141 -10.51 -14.08 2.40
C SER A 141 -11.89 -14.74 2.28
N ARG A 142 -12.62 -14.48 1.19
CA ARG A 142 -13.91 -15.12 0.90
C ARG A 142 -13.73 -16.45 0.19
#